data_AF-A0A1Y5H5L3-F1
#
_entry.id   AF-A0A1Y5H5L3-F1
#
_cell.length_a   1.000
_cell.length_b   1.000
_cell.length_c   1.000
_cell.angle_alpha   90.00
_cell.angle_beta   90.00
_cell.angle_gamma   90.00
#
_symmetry.space_group_name_H-M   'P 1'
#
loop_
_entity.id
_entity.type
_entity.pdbx_description
1 polymer ?
#
loop_
_entity_poly.entity_id
_entity_poly.type
_entity_poly.pdbx_seq_one_letter_code
_entity_poly.pdbx_strand_id
1 'polypeptide(L)'
;MTVLVRRLVESKYYLLFFLLLVLSTHIPTGKGVLLGDDFIQWAATTTPEALENKGFSIADDSNSFPQRIKNAFLFMSADNSATKELKAYGAIPWWSPDDITMHMFRPIAGITHWIDYQFLDGDVFLMQLHTVMYLLMLTVSYFALCRQ
;
A
#
# COMPACT_ATOMS: atom_id res chain seq x y z
N MET A 1 8.92 -2.28 34.29
CA MET A 1 8.46 -2.58 32.91
C MET A 1 9.11 -3.84 32.33
N THR A 2 10.38 -4.11 32.60
CA THR A 2 11.15 -5.27 32.09
C THR A 2 10.70 -6.66 32.57
N VAL A 3 10.26 -6.81 33.83
CA VAL A 3 9.83 -8.13 34.37
C VAL A 3 8.53 -8.62 33.74
N LEU A 4 7.60 -7.71 33.45
CA LEU A 4 6.28 -8.05 32.91
C LEU A 4 6.38 -8.48 31.44
N VAL A 5 7.14 -7.74 30.63
CA VAL A 5 7.43 -8.07 29.24
C VAL A 5 8.15 -9.42 29.15
N ARG A 6 9.14 -9.66 30.03
CA ARG A 6 9.85 -10.93 30.10
C ARG A 6 8.91 -12.10 30.42
N ARG A 7 8.06 -11.97 31.44
CA ARG A 7 7.06 -13.00 31.77
C ARG A 7 6.05 -13.25 30.64
N LEU A 8 5.70 -12.22 29.89
CA LEU A 8 4.80 -12.35 28.76
C LEU A 8 5.48 -13.17 27.64
N VAL A 9 6.74 -12.86 27.30
CA VAL A 9 7.54 -13.56 26.29
C VAL A 9 7.84 -15.02 26.67
N GLU A 10 8.10 -15.29 27.96
CA GLU A 10 8.37 -16.63 28.48
C GLU A 10 7.08 -17.49 28.63
N SER A 11 5.89 -16.89 28.46
CA SER A 11 4.62 -17.59 28.59
C SER A 11 4.31 -18.46 27.37
N LYS A 12 3.79 -19.68 27.62
CA LYS A 12 3.27 -20.56 26.55
C LYS A 12 2.11 -19.94 25.74
N TYR A 13 1.49 -18.88 26.26
CA TYR A 13 0.39 -18.18 25.62
C TYR A 13 0.81 -16.93 24.83
N TYR A 14 2.12 -16.63 24.78
CA TYR A 14 2.65 -15.45 24.08
C TYR A 14 2.18 -15.36 22.62
N LEU A 15 2.29 -16.45 21.86
CA LEU A 15 1.82 -16.49 20.47
C LEU A 15 0.34 -16.12 20.35
N LEU A 16 -0.52 -16.76 21.16
CA LEU A 16 -1.95 -16.50 21.16
C LEU A 16 -2.26 -15.04 21.50
N PHE A 17 -1.55 -14.47 22.47
CA PHE A 17 -1.71 -13.06 22.81
C PHE A 17 -1.43 -12.14 21.62
N PHE A 18 -0.34 -12.35 20.88
CA PHE A 18 -0.01 -11.53 19.71
C PHE A 18 -0.97 -11.73 18.54
N LEU A 19 -1.46 -12.96 18.30
CA LEU A 19 -2.48 -13.21 17.29
C LEU A 19 -3.79 -12.46 17.61
N LEU A 20 -4.24 -12.52 18.87
CA LEU A 20 -5.42 -11.78 19.32
C LEU A 20 -5.21 -10.26 19.24
N LEU A 21 -4.01 -9.79 19.58
CA LEU A 21 -3.65 -8.37 19.44
C LEU A 21 -3.78 -7.92 17.98
N VAL A 22 -3.18 -8.65 17.04
CA VAL A 22 -3.28 -8.35 15.60
C VAL A 22 -4.74 -8.30 15.16
N LEU A 23 -5.54 -9.32 15.48
CA LEU A 23 -6.96 -9.35 15.13
C LEU A 23 -7.73 -8.17 15.73
N SER A 24 -7.57 -7.90 17.03
CA SER A 24 -8.31 -6.83 17.71
C SER A 24 -7.98 -5.42 17.19
N THR A 25 -6.76 -5.21 16.70
CA THR A 25 -6.27 -3.88 16.27
C THR A 25 -6.40 -3.65 14.77
N HIS A 26 -6.51 -4.70 13.96
CA HIS A 26 -6.50 -4.63 12.49
C HIS A 26 -7.73 -5.26 11.84
N ILE A 27 -8.76 -5.65 12.61
CA ILE A 27 -10.03 -6.11 12.02
C ILE A 27 -10.55 -5.06 11.04
N PRO A 28 -10.91 -5.44 9.79
CA PRO A 28 -11.49 -4.52 8.83
C PRO A 28 -12.76 -3.89 9.39
N THR A 29 -12.84 -2.55 9.36
CA THR A 29 -13.93 -1.81 10.02
C THR A 29 -15.01 -1.30 9.04
N GLY A 30 -14.85 -1.48 7.73
CA GLY A 30 -15.89 -1.10 6.76
C GLY A 30 -15.56 -1.37 5.29
N LYS A 31 -16.57 -1.14 4.43
CA LYS A 31 -16.41 -1.10 2.97
C LYS A 31 -16.04 0.33 2.57
N GLY A 32 -14.86 0.50 2.01
CA GLY A 32 -14.34 1.78 1.55
C GLY A 32 -14.29 1.87 0.03
N VAL A 33 -14.09 3.09 -0.46
CA VAL A 33 -13.62 3.36 -1.82
C VAL A 33 -12.12 3.68 -1.72
N LEU A 34 -11.36 3.46 -2.79
CA LEU A 34 -9.97 3.91 -2.89
C LEU A 34 -9.88 5.42 -2.60
N LEU A 35 -9.00 5.81 -1.68
CA LEU A 35 -8.84 7.19 -1.23
C LEU A 35 -7.38 7.58 -1.24
N GLY A 36 -7.10 8.85 -1.56
CA GLY A 36 -5.74 9.40 -1.50
C GLY A 36 -4.76 8.62 -2.36
N ASP A 37 -3.76 8.02 -1.72
CA ASP A 37 -2.70 7.28 -2.39
C ASP A 37 -3.14 5.93 -2.94
N ASP A 38 -4.16 5.28 -2.38
CA ASP A 38 -4.69 4.02 -2.91
C ASP A 38 -5.16 4.17 -4.37
N PHE A 39 -5.80 5.31 -4.67
CA PHE A 39 -6.25 5.63 -6.02
C PHE A 39 -5.07 5.82 -6.99
N ILE A 40 -4.00 6.47 -6.53
CA ILE A 40 -2.79 6.72 -7.32
C ILE A 40 -2.06 5.40 -7.61
N GLN A 41 -1.96 4.53 -6.61
CA GLN A 41 -1.38 3.20 -6.75
C GLN A 41 -2.19 2.37 -7.75
N TRP A 42 -3.52 2.33 -7.58
CA TRP A 42 -4.43 1.65 -8.49
C TRP A 42 -4.30 2.18 -9.93
N ALA A 43 -4.27 3.49 -10.11
CA ALA A 43 -4.10 4.13 -11.42
C ALA A 43 -2.78 3.72 -12.09
N ALA A 44 -1.68 3.73 -11.33
CA ALA A 44 -0.35 3.37 -11.82
C ALA A 44 -0.22 1.88 -12.20
N THR A 45 -0.91 0.99 -11.47
CA THR A 45 -0.79 -0.46 -11.69
C THR A 45 -1.79 -0.99 -12.71
N THR A 46 -3.00 -0.42 -12.74
CA THR A 46 -4.12 -0.93 -13.53
C THR A 46 -4.36 -0.14 -14.82
N THR A 47 -3.78 1.06 -14.94
CA THR A 47 -3.86 1.95 -16.12
C THR A 47 -5.28 2.11 -16.66
N PRO A 48 -6.18 2.75 -15.89
CA PRO A 48 -7.56 2.94 -16.31
C PRO A 48 -7.63 3.92 -17.50
N GLU A 49 -8.30 3.49 -18.57
CA GLU A 49 -8.48 4.24 -19.82
C GLU A 49 -9.03 5.67 -19.58
N ALA A 50 -9.88 5.85 -18.56
CA ALA A 50 -10.45 7.14 -18.20
C ALA A 50 -9.41 8.18 -17.76
N LEU A 51 -8.29 7.76 -17.15
CA LEU A 51 -7.20 8.66 -16.76
C LEU A 51 -6.24 8.89 -17.92
N GLU A 52 -5.97 7.85 -18.72
CA GLU A 52 -5.19 7.97 -19.94
C GLU A 52 -5.81 8.98 -20.92
N ASN A 53 -7.12 8.89 -21.15
CA ASN A 53 -7.89 9.83 -21.99
C ASN A 53 -7.88 11.27 -21.47
N LYS A 54 -7.62 11.47 -20.17
CA LYS A 54 -7.46 12.78 -19.55
C LYS A 54 -6.01 13.30 -19.62
N GLY A 55 -5.10 12.53 -20.22
CA GLY A 55 -3.70 12.89 -20.38
C GLY A 55 -2.86 12.69 -19.11
N PHE A 56 -3.30 11.84 -18.18
CA PHE A 56 -2.53 11.55 -16.98
C PHE A 56 -1.43 10.52 -17.29
N SER A 57 -0.18 10.96 -17.22
CA SER A 57 1.03 10.15 -17.44
C SER A 57 1.14 8.94 -16.51
N ILE A 58 0.52 8.99 -15.33
CA ILE A 58 0.51 7.87 -14.37
C ILE A 58 -0.26 6.65 -14.87
N ALA A 59 -1.25 6.86 -15.74
CA ALA A 59 -2.10 5.80 -16.29
C ALA A 59 -1.69 5.42 -17.73
N ASP A 60 -0.46 5.76 -18.14
CA ASP A 60 0.04 5.45 -19.48
C ASP A 60 0.20 3.92 -19.67
N ASP A 61 -0.61 3.37 -20.58
CA ASP A 61 -0.67 1.94 -20.88
C ASP A 61 0.61 1.42 -21.54
N SER A 62 1.41 2.29 -22.17
CA SER A 62 2.70 1.94 -22.77
C SER A 62 3.76 1.54 -21.73
N ASN A 63 3.52 1.83 -20.45
CA ASN A 63 4.41 1.43 -19.37
C ASN A 63 4.49 -0.10 -19.24
N SER A 64 5.71 -0.64 -19.39
CA SER A 64 5.98 -2.05 -19.07
C SER A 64 5.64 -2.39 -17.61
N PHE A 65 5.34 -3.65 -17.31
CA PHE A 65 5.03 -4.10 -15.95
C PHE A 65 6.06 -3.65 -14.89
N PRO A 66 7.39 -3.82 -15.09
CA PRO A 66 8.38 -3.31 -14.12
C PRO A 66 8.31 -1.80 -13.91
N GLN A 67 7.97 -1.04 -14.96
CA GLN A 67 7.80 0.41 -14.88
C GLN A 67 6.55 0.77 -14.07
N ARG A 68 5.44 0.05 -14.26
CA ARG A 68 4.22 0.19 -13.45
C ARG A 68 4.48 -0.07 -11.97
N ILE A 69 5.21 -1.15 -11.65
CA ILE A 69 5.59 -1.48 -10.27
C ILE A 69 6.52 -0.41 -9.67
N LYS A 70 7.48 0.08 -10.46
CA LYS A 70 8.34 1.20 -10.04
C LYS A 70 7.52 2.47 -9.80
N ASN A 71 6.51 2.72 -10.62
CA ASN A 71 5.66 3.91 -10.58
C ASN A 71 4.48 3.79 -9.60
N ALA A 72 4.26 2.63 -8.98
CA ALA A 72 3.13 2.40 -8.06
C ALA A 72 3.07 3.41 -6.91
N PHE A 73 4.21 3.96 -6.48
CA PHE A 73 4.32 5.01 -5.46
C PHE A 73 4.98 6.29 -6.01
N LEU A 74 4.67 6.62 -7.26
CA LEU A 74 5.04 7.87 -7.91
C LEU A 74 3.92 8.90 -7.69
N PHE A 75 4.10 9.79 -6.72
CA PHE A 75 3.14 10.86 -6.43
C PHE A 75 3.50 12.16 -7.14
N MET A 76 4.80 12.44 -7.25
CA MET A 76 5.33 13.63 -7.90
C MET A 76 6.59 13.24 -8.67
N SER A 77 6.60 13.53 -9.96
CA SER A 77 7.62 13.02 -10.88
C SER A 77 8.77 14.01 -11.07
N ALA A 78 9.97 13.47 -11.33
CA ALA A 78 11.19 14.27 -11.51
C ALA A 78 11.24 15.02 -12.84
N ASP A 79 10.48 14.58 -13.84
CA ASP A 79 10.27 15.26 -15.12
C ASP A 79 9.11 16.27 -15.07
N ASN A 80 8.50 16.46 -13.89
CA ASN A 80 7.41 17.38 -13.58
C ASN A 80 6.09 17.17 -14.36
N SER A 81 5.98 16.13 -15.19
CA SER A 81 4.80 15.83 -16.00
C SER A 81 3.59 15.52 -15.10
N ALA A 82 3.68 14.45 -14.31
CA ALA A 82 2.64 14.04 -13.37
C ALA A 82 2.35 15.12 -12.31
N THR A 83 3.38 15.83 -11.83
CA THR A 83 3.23 16.91 -10.84
C THR A 83 2.38 18.05 -11.40
N LYS A 84 2.62 18.47 -12.64
CA LYS A 84 1.83 19.52 -13.30
C LYS A 84 0.39 19.09 -13.57
N GLU A 85 0.19 17.84 -14.00
CA GLU A 85 -1.14 17.26 -14.23
C GLU A 85 -1.96 17.23 -12.93
N LEU A 86 -1.37 16.73 -11.84
CA LEU A 86 -2.02 16.67 -10.53
C LEU A 86 -2.28 18.07 -9.93
N LYS A 87 -1.38 19.03 -10.15
CA LYS A 87 -1.56 20.42 -9.73
C LYS A 87 -2.66 21.12 -10.53
N ALA A 88 -2.73 20.91 -11.84
CA ALA A 88 -3.79 21.43 -12.70
C ALA A 88 -5.15 20.82 -12.36
N TYR A 89 -5.18 19.54 -11.97
CA TYR A 89 -6.37 18.86 -11.47
C TYR A 89 -6.79 19.31 -10.05
N GLY A 90 -5.87 19.90 -9.28
CA GLY A 90 -6.12 20.35 -7.92
C GLY A 90 -5.86 19.30 -6.83
N ALA A 91 -5.23 18.17 -7.17
CA ALA A 91 -4.79 17.17 -6.20
C ALA A 91 -3.54 17.61 -5.40
N ILE A 92 -2.76 18.53 -5.97
CA ILE A 92 -1.63 19.19 -5.31
C ILE A 92 -1.95 20.69 -5.15
N PRO A 93 -1.61 21.34 -4.02
CA PRO A 93 -1.85 22.77 -3.85
C PRO A 93 -1.23 23.62 -4.98
N TRP A 94 -1.96 24.63 -5.45
CA TRP A 94 -1.50 25.49 -6.54
C TRP A 94 -0.23 26.29 -6.22
N TRP A 95 0.08 26.47 -4.93
CA TRP A 95 1.29 27.14 -4.45
C TRP A 95 2.48 26.19 -4.26
N SER A 96 2.30 24.88 -4.45
CA SER A 96 3.39 23.91 -4.38
C SER A 96 4.42 24.16 -5.49
N PRO A 97 5.73 24.08 -5.19
CA PRO A 97 6.78 24.17 -6.21
C PRO A 97 6.60 23.13 -7.33
N ASP A 98 6.99 23.50 -8.56
CA ASP A 98 6.84 22.63 -9.73
C ASP A 98 7.89 21.51 -9.78
N ASP A 99 8.95 21.61 -8.98
CA ASP A 99 10.12 20.72 -8.91
C ASP A 99 10.09 19.77 -7.70
N ILE A 100 8.94 19.64 -7.01
CA ILE A 100 8.81 18.67 -5.94
C ILE A 100 8.80 17.26 -6.52
N THR A 101 9.62 16.39 -5.92
CA THR A 101 9.68 14.98 -6.28
C THR A 101 9.32 14.13 -5.08
N MET A 102 8.48 13.12 -5.31
CA MET A 102 8.08 12.14 -4.31
C MET A 102 7.86 10.81 -5.00
N HIS A 103 8.95 10.05 -5.06
CA HIS A 103 8.98 8.74 -5.68
C HIS A 103 9.59 7.72 -4.73
N MET A 104 8.77 6.82 -4.21
CA MET A 104 9.22 5.80 -3.25
C MET A 104 9.41 4.47 -3.94
N PHE A 105 10.64 3.96 -3.97
CA PHE A 105 10.90 2.64 -4.52
C PHE A 105 10.46 1.53 -3.55
N ARG A 106 9.29 0.93 -3.80
CA ARG A 106 8.70 -0.14 -2.99
C ARG A 106 8.19 -1.29 -3.86
N PRO A 107 9.07 -2.03 -4.54
CA PRO A 107 8.65 -3.02 -5.55
C PRO A 107 7.80 -4.15 -4.97
N ILE A 108 8.12 -4.63 -3.76
CA ILE A 108 7.35 -5.69 -3.09
C ILE A 108 5.94 -5.20 -2.76
N ALA A 109 5.81 -3.98 -2.25
CA ALA A 109 4.51 -3.36 -2.00
C ALA A 109 3.74 -3.14 -3.31
N GLY A 110 4.40 -2.64 -4.36
CA GLY A 110 3.75 -2.42 -5.66
C GLY A 110 3.23 -3.71 -6.28
N ILE A 111 3.98 -4.81 -6.18
CA ILE A 111 3.54 -6.13 -6.67
C ILE A 111 2.33 -6.63 -5.88
N THR A 112 2.36 -6.53 -4.55
CA THR A 112 1.24 -6.98 -3.72
C THR A 112 -0.03 -6.16 -3.96
N HIS A 113 0.08 -4.84 -4.12
CA HIS A 113 -1.06 -3.99 -4.50
C HIS A 113 -1.56 -4.29 -5.91
N TRP A 114 -0.66 -4.53 -6.87
CA TRP A 114 -1.08 -4.97 -8.21
C TRP A 114 -1.88 -6.28 -8.14
N ILE A 115 -1.43 -7.28 -7.37
CA ILE A 115 -2.20 -8.51 -7.14
C ILE A 115 -3.57 -8.17 -6.55
N ASP A 116 -3.62 -7.34 -5.52
CA ASP A 116 -4.87 -6.96 -4.87
C ASP A 116 -5.84 -6.27 -5.84
N TYR A 117 -5.37 -5.34 -6.66
CA TYR A 117 -6.21 -4.66 -7.63
C TYR A 117 -6.69 -5.58 -8.76
N GLN A 118 -5.89 -6.56 -9.18
CA GLN A 118 -6.27 -7.50 -10.24
C GLN A 118 -7.23 -8.60 -9.76
N PHE A 119 -7.05 -9.10 -8.54
CA PHE A 119 -7.80 -10.26 -8.04
C PHE A 119 -8.93 -9.91 -7.07
N LEU A 120 -8.82 -8.78 -6.36
CA LEU A 120 -9.81 -8.31 -5.38
C LEU A 120 -10.59 -7.09 -5.88
N ASP A 121 -10.35 -6.63 -7.11
CA ASP A 121 -11.04 -5.52 -7.77
C ASP A 121 -11.00 -4.20 -6.97
N GLY A 122 -9.94 -4.00 -6.18
CA GLY A 122 -9.82 -2.86 -5.29
C GLY A 122 -10.84 -2.82 -4.14
N ASP A 123 -11.44 -3.95 -3.77
CA ASP A 123 -12.30 -4.05 -2.59
C ASP A 123 -11.46 -3.83 -1.32
N VAL A 124 -11.62 -2.63 -0.74
CA VAL A 124 -10.87 -2.18 0.45
C VAL A 124 -11.03 -3.15 1.62
N PHE A 125 -12.18 -3.77 1.79
CA PHE A 125 -12.39 -4.72 2.89
C PHE A 125 -11.54 -5.98 2.68
N LEU A 126 -11.49 -6.51 1.45
CA LEU A 126 -10.66 -7.67 1.12
C LEU A 126 -9.16 -7.34 1.21
N MET A 127 -8.75 -6.15 0.78
CA MET A 127 -7.36 -5.69 0.90
C MET A 127 -6.92 -5.53 2.38
N GLN A 128 -7.81 -5.03 3.23
CA GLN A 128 -7.57 -4.98 4.68
C GLN A 128 -7.45 -6.39 5.28
N LEU A 129 -8.31 -7.33 4.85
CA LEU A 129 -8.22 -8.73 5.27
C LEU A 129 -6.88 -9.36 4.84
N HIS A 130 -6.43 -9.07 3.63
CA HIS A 130 -5.13 -9.52 3.13
C HIS A 130 -3.96 -8.98 3.98
N THR A 131 -4.03 -7.71 4.39
CA THR A 131 -3.07 -7.12 5.34
C THR A 131 -3.07 -7.83 6.69
N VAL A 132 -4.24 -8.15 7.24
CA VAL A 132 -4.36 -8.94 8.49
C VAL A 132 -3.69 -10.31 8.32
N MET A 133 -3.88 -10.97 7.17
CA MET A 133 -3.23 -12.25 6.88
C MET A 133 -1.71 -12.12 6.90
N TYR A 134 -1.13 -11.07 6.30
CA TYR A 134 0.31 -10.81 6.36
C TYR A 134 0.82 -10.62 7.79
N LEU A 135 0.11 -9.87 8.62
CA LEU A 135 0.49 -9.65 10.02
C LEU A 135 0.41 -10.94 10.86
N LEU A 136 -0.61 -11.77 10.62
CA LEU A 136 -0.73 -13.08 11.26
C LEU A 136 0.41 -14.02 10.82
N MET A 137 0.69 -14.09 9.52
CA MET A 137 1.81 -14.87 8.99
C MET A 137 3.13 -14.40 9.57
N LEU A 138 3.40 -13.10 9.60
CA LEU A 138 4.60 -12.53 10.22
C LEU A 138 4.73 -12.94 11.69
N THR A 139 3.63 -12.87 12.45
CA THR A 139 3.60 -13.26 13.87
C THR A 139 3.95 -14.74 14.05
N VAL A 140 3.37 -15.62 13.22
CA VAL A 140 3.64 -17.06 13.26
C VAL A 140 5.09 -17.35 12.82
N SER A 141 5.56 -16.74 11.75
CA SER A 141 6.93 -16.90 11.24
C SER A 141 7.97 -16.44 12.26
N TYR A 142 7.76 -15.29 12.90
CA TYR A 142 8.62 -14.81 13.98
C TYR A 142 8.71 -15.82 15.12
N PHE A 143 7.56 -16.34 15.56
CA PHE A 143 7.53 -17.34 16.63
C PHE A 143 8.21 -18.66 16.23
N ALA A 144 8.02 -19.11 14.99
CA ALA A 144 8.67 -20.31 14.47
C ALA A 144 10.20 -20.17 14.42
N LEU A 145 10.72 -18.99 14.08
CA LEU A 145 12.16 -18.72 14.02
C LEU A 145 12.78 -18.53 15.40
N CYS A 146 12.13 -17.81 16.31
CA CYS A 146 12.68 -17.53 17.65
C CYS A 146 12.57 -18.70 18.63
N ARG A 147 11.86 -19.78 18.27
CA ARG A 147 11.72 -20.98 19.09
C ARG A 147 12.67 -22.12 18.67
N GLN A 148 13.39 -21.96 17.55
CA GLN A 148 14.55 -22.78 17.21
C GLN A 148 15.74 -22.38 18.09
#